data_AF-A0A7Y6YD55-F1
#
_entry.id   AF-A0A7Y6YD55-F1
#
_cell.length_a   1.000
_cell.length_b   1.000
_cell.length_c   1.000
_cell.angle_alpha   90.00
_cell.angle_beta   90.00
_cell.angle_gamma   90.00
#
_symmetry.space_group_name_H-M   'P 1'
#
loop_
_entity.id
_entity.type
_entity.pdbx_description
1 polymer ?
#
loop_
_entity_poly.entity_id
_entity_poly.type
_entity_poly.pdbx_seq_one_letter_code
_entity_poly.pdbx_strand_id
1 'polypeptide(L)' 'MCELLGMSANVPTDICFSFAGLMQRGGATGPHKDGWGIGFYEGHALRAFHDPNPSFDSPIAQLICSYP' A
#
# COMPACT_ATOMS: atom_id res chain seq x y z
N MET A 1 16.14 3.23 -5.29
CA MET A 1 16.02 2.13 -4.30
C MET A 1 14.63 2.24 -3.72
N CYS A 2 13.85 1.16 -3.68
CA CYS A 2 12.46 1.20 -3.22
C CYS A 2 12.35 0.89 -1.72
N GLU A 3 11.26 1.32 -1.10
CA GLU A 3 10.87 0.85 0.23
C GLU A 3 9.85 -0.27 0.11
N LEU A 4 9.95 -1.27 0.98
CA LEU A 4 9.12 -2.48 0.92
C LEU A 4 8.34 -2.65 2.22
N LEU A 5 7.12 -3.19 2.09
CA LEU A 5 6.25 -3.59 3.19
C LEU A 5 5.71 -5.00 2.89
N GLY A 6 5.75 -5.88 3.89
CA GLY A 6 5.16 -7.21 3.83
C GLY A 6 4.52 -7.57 5.16
N MET A 7 3.35 -8.21 5.11
CA MET A 7 2.58 -8.60 6.28
C MET A 7 2.13 -10.05 6.15
N SER A 8 2.24 -10.80 7.24
CA SER A 8 1.74 -12.18 7.35
C SER A 8 1.08 -12.33 8.72
N ALA A 9 -0.17 -12.77 8.74
CA ALA A 9 -0.97 -12.93 9.94
C ALA A 9 -1.74 -14.26 9.91
N ASN A 10 -2.04 -14.82 11.08
CA ASN A 10 -2.80 -16.07 11.22
C ASN A 10 -4.33 -15.85 11.21
N VAL A 11 -4.77 -14.59 11.23
CA VAL A 11 -6.18 -14.18 11.12
C VAL A 11 -6.29 -13.02 10.14
N PRO A 12 -7.45 -12.83 9.49
CA PRO A 12 -7.70 -11.64 8.65
C PRO A 12 -7.38 -10.36 9.44
N THR A 13 -6.43 -9.59 8.92
CA THR A 13 -5.88 -8.39 9.58
C THR A 13 -5.92 -7.24 8.60
N ASP A 14 -6.33 -6.08 9.10
CA ASP A 14 -6.38 -4.86 8.32
C ASP A 14 -4.95 -4.36 8.01
N ILE A 15 -4.67 -4.14 6.73
CA ILE A 15 -3.39 -3.61 6.25
C ILE A 15 -3.33 -2.08 6.31
N CYS A 16 -4.46 -1.39 6.51
CA CYS A 16 -4.58 0.07 6.47
C CYS A 16 -3.59 0.76 7.40
N PHE A 17 -3.42 0.26 8.63
CA PHE A 17 -2.48 0.86 9.59
C PHE A 17 -1.03 0.82 9.10
N SER A 18 -0.58 -0.33 8.58
CA SER A 18 0.78 -0.49 8.06
C SER A 18 0.98 0.24 6.74
N PHE A 19 -0.05 0.24 5.88
CA PHE A 19 0.01 0.88 4.58
C PHE A 19 -0.03 2.41 4.67
N ALA A 20 -0.77 3.00 5.62
CA ALA A 20 -0.81 4.45 5.82
C ALA A 20 0.59 5.03 6.08
N GLY A 21 1.42 4.33 6.86
CA GLY A 21 2.82 4.73 7.09
C GLY A 21 3.68 4.65 5.82
N LEU A 22 3.51 3.61 5.00
CA LEU A 22 4.20 3.48 3.71
C LEU A 22 3.74 4.56 2.72
N MET A 23 2.44 4.88 2.70
CA MET A 23 1.84 5.90 1.83
C MET A 23 2.49 7.27 2.05
N GLN A 24 2.71 7.68 3.30
CA GLN A 24 3.38 8.95 3.61
C GLN A 24 4.82 9.00 3.09
N ARG A 25 5.54 7.88 3.15
CA ARG A 25 6.93 7.80 2.69
C ARG A 25 7.05 7.78 1.17
N GLY A 26 6.01 7.31 0.47
CA GLY A 26 5.92 7.34 -0.99
C GLY A 26 5.46 8.70 -1.54
N GLY A 27 6.13 9.78 -1.12
CA GLY A 27 6.01 11.08 -1.78
C GLY A 27 5.90 12.30 -0.87
N ALA A 28 5.47 12.15 0.39
CA ALA A 28 5.41 13.26 1.35
C ALA A 28 6.69 13.36 2.18
N THR A 29 7.07 12.30 2.90
CA THR A 29 8.19 12.32 3.85
C THR A 29 9.44 11.62 3.32
N GLY A 30 9.29 10.69 2.37
CA GLY A 30 10.39 9.97 1.74
C GLY A 30 10.63 10.40 0.28
N PRO A 31 11.79 10.02 -0.29
CA PRO A 31 12.15 10.38 -1.66
C PRO A 31 11.45 9.52 -2.73
N HIS A 32 10.71 8.49 -2.33
CA HIS A 32 10.16 7.48 -3.25
C HIS A 32 8.92 8.01 -3.96
N LYS A 33 9.08 8.38 -5.24
CA LYS A 33 8.02 9.00 -6.06
C LYS A 33 7.82 8.33 -7.41
N ASP A 34 8.51 7.22 -7.66
CA ASP A 34 8.54 6.51 -8.95
C ASP A 34 7.35 5.53 -9.13
N GLY A 35 6.29 5.70 -8.35
CA GLY A 35 5.15 4.80 -8.28
C GLY A 35 5.19 3.81 -7.12
N TRP A 36 4.12 3.04 -6.98
CA TRP A 36 3.95 2.05 -5.92
C TRP A 36 3.05 0.89 -6.35
N GLY A 37 3.04 -0.15 -5.54
CA GLY A 37 2.10 -1.26 -5.69
C GLY A 37 1.84 -1.96 -4.37
N ILE A 38 0.68 -2.61 -4.29
CA ILE A 38 0.32 -3.47 -3.18
C ILE A 38 -0.42 -4.70 -3.72
N GLY A 39 -0.16 -5.85 -3.10
CA GLY A 39 -0.90 -7.07 -3.33
C GLY A 39 -1.28 -7.69 -2.00
N PHE A 40 -2.52 -8.15 -1.88
CA PHE A 40 -3.01 -8.88 -0.71
C PHE A 40 -3.95 -10.00 -1.14
N TYR A 41 -4.04 -11.01 -0.28
CA TYR A 41 -4.87 -12.19 -0.53
C TYR A 41 -6.25 -12.03 0.12
N GLU A 42 -7.31 -12.19 -0.68
CA GLU A 42 -8.68 -12.39 -0.21
C GLU A 42 -8.99 -13.90 -0.36
N GLY A 43 -8.77 -14.66 0.72
CA GLY A 43 -8.79 -16.12 0.68
C GLY A 43 -7.66 -16.67 -0.21
N HIS A 44 -8.01 -17.36 -1.30
CA HIS A 44 -7.06 -17.87 -2.29
C HIS A 44 -6.85 -16.93 -3.49
N ALA A 45 -7.59 -15.82 -3.56
CA ALA A 45 -7.48 -14.86 -4.64
C ALA A 45 -6.44 -13.78 -4.31
N LEU A 46 -5.63 -13.39 -5.29
CA LEU A 46 -4.75 -12.23 -5.18
C LEU A 46 -5.45 -11.01 -5.75
N ARG A 47 -5.52 -9.93 -4.97
CA ARG A 47 -5.86 -8.60 -5.44
C ARG A 47 -4.61 -7.75 -5.45
N ALA A 48 -4.32 -7.11 -6.59
CA ALA A 48 -3.13 -6.29 -6.76
C ALA A 48 -3.49 -4.95 -7.40
N PHE A 49 -2.89 -3.88 -6.87
CA PHE A 49 -3.04 -2.51 -7.35
C PHE A 49 -1.67 -1.90 -7.59
N HIS A 50 -1.56 -1.13 -8.68
CA HIS A 50 -0.34 -0.42 -9.04
C HIS A 50 -0.72 0.97 -9.53
N ASP A 51 0.08 1.97 -9.19
CA ASP A 51 -0.06 3.33 -9.68
C ASP A 51 1.33 3.90 -9.96
N PRO A 52 1.57 4.46 -11.17
CA PRO A 52 2.84 5.13 -11.47
C PRO A 52 3.02 6.46 -10.71
N ASN A 53 1.96 7.05 -10.16
CA ASN A 53 2.06 8.25 -9.34
C ASN A 53 2.54 7.91 -7.92
N PRO A 54 3.15 8.87 -7.19
CA PRO A 54 3.51 8.68 -5.78
C PRO A 54 2.31 8.22 -4.95
N SER A 55 2.53 7.32 -3.99
CA SER A 55 1.44 6.80 -3.16
C SER A 55 0.75 7.87 -2.32
N PHE A 56 1.46 8.94 -1.96
CA PHE A 56 0.87 10.08 -1.25
C PHE A 56 -0.22 10.81 -2.05
N ASP A 57 -0.04 10.92 -3.38
CA ASP A 57 -0.96 11.63 -4.28
C ASP A 57 -1.94 10.69 -4.99
N SER A 58 -1.86 9.37 -4.74
CA SER A 58 -2.65 8.35 -5.44
C SER A 58 -4.05 8.19 -4.82
N PRO A 59 -5.14 8.41 -5.59
CA PRO A 59 -6.49 8.12 -5.13
C PRO A 59 -6.71 6.63 -4.81
N ILE A 60 -5.97 5.74 -5.49
CA ILE A 60 -6.02 4.29 -5.25
C ILE A 60 -5.42 4.00 -3.86
N ALA A 61 -4.31 4.66 -3.48
CA ALA A 61 -3.73 4.48 -2.16
C ALA A 61 -4.69 4.95 -1.05
N GLN A 62 -5.38 6.07 -1.26
CA GLN A 62 -6.37 6.60 -0.32
C GLN A 62 -7.57 5.65 -0.18
N LEU A 63 -8.04 5.07 -1.29
CA LEU A 63 -9.09 4.05 -1.27
C LEU A 63 -8.67 2.84 -0.45
N ILE A 64 -7.44 2.34 -0.64
CA ILE A 64 -6.92 1.17 0.08
C ILE A 64 -6.79 1.46 1.57
N CYS A 65 -6.30 2.64 1.96
CA CYS A 65 -6.25 3.07 3.37
C CYS A 65 -7.64 3.19 4.03
N SER A 66 -8.70 3.28 3.22
CA SER A 66 -10.09 3.39 3.69
C SER A 66 -10.88 2.09 3.48
N TYR A 67 -10.21 1.03 3.02
CA TYR A 67 -10.85 -0.25 2.70
C TYR A 67 -11.06 -1.05 4.00
N PRO A 68 -12.28 -1.55 4.26
CA PRO A 68 -12.60 -2.30 5.48
C PRO A 68 -12.02 -3.71 5.52
#